data_AF-A0A651EK12-F1
#
_entry.id   AF-A0A651EK12-F1
#
_cell.length_a   1.000
_cell.length_b   1.000
_cell.length_c   1.000
_cell.angle_alpha   90.00
_cell.angle_beta   90.00
_cell.angle_gamma   90.00
#
_symmetry.space_group_name_H-M   'P 1'
#
loop_
_entity.id
_entity.type
_entity.pdbx_description
1 polymer ?
#
loop_
_entity_poly.entity_id
_entity_poly.type
_entity_poly.pdbx_seq_one_letter_code
_entity_poly.pdbx_strand_id
1 'polypeptide(L)'
;MSSDKNSPDVYDEQYSADDFEFIHADDVLADEDFKDPAVGYFQDAFNRFKENRASVAASWIILIIFFMAIFGPEMNDFGFNEQNPDLRNMPPRIEWLRPIGIATGNRQLERRRVEFFEDEERYPAGSIIRVRNRLTVNNVEIADVLVDYYAYRGVEHSFWFGTDYLGRDYWTRLWRGSRVSLAIAIISVLTNLLIGIVYGAAAGYYGGTADMILMRICEVIEAFPRVVIVTLFILFFGTGLFSIIMSLVVSGWIGTARLVRAQFYRFKLREFVLAARTMGVRDSVIMFRHIFPNSVGPIITRTMFAVPLAIFTESFLAYIGLGLQAPEPTIGVLLSDAQAVLLNYPYQSLFPAIVISLLMISFNLFANGLRDALDPTMRGVK
;
A
#
# COMPACT_ATOMS: atom_id res chain seq x y z
N MET A 1 -63.05 -37.66 -8.03
CA MET A 1 -62.17 -38.05 -9.15
C MET A 1 -60.79 -37.46 -8.85
N SER A 2 -59.89 -38.27 -8.30
CA SER A 2 -58.76 -38.94 -9.01
C SER A 2 -57.55 -38.01 -9.03
N SER A 3 -56.66 -38.11 -8.03
CA SER A 3 -55.44 -38.95 -7.98
C SER A 3 -54.23 -38.23 -8.55
N ASP A 4 -53.31 -37.78 -7.69
CA ASP A 4 -51.91 -38.21 -7.79
C ASP A 4 -51.17 -37.87 -6.48
N LYS A 5 -50.87 -38.91 -5.70
CA LYS A 5 -49.93 -38.87 -4.58
C LYS A 5 -48.78 -39.77 -5.00
N ASN A 6 -47.69 -39.16 -5.44
CA ASN A 6 -46.45 -39.88 -5.67
C ASN A 6 -45.32 -39.10 -4.98
N SER A 7 -45.08 -39.44 -3.72
CA SER A 7 -43.76 -39.29 -3.09
C SER A 7 -43.48 -40.62 -2.41
N PRO A 8 -42.42 -41.34 -2.81
CA PRO A 8 -42.07 -42.61 -2.22
C PRO A 8 -41.69 -42.39 -0.76
N ASP A 9 -42.25 -43.23 0.10
CA ASP A 9 -42.02 -43.27 1.54
C ASP A 9 -40.52 -43.32 1.85
N VAL A 10 -40.08 -42.36 2.66
CA VAL A 10 -38.72 -42.28 3.19
C VAL A 10 -38.59 -43.35 4.29
N TYR A 11 -37.66 -44.27 4.07
CA TYR A 11 -37.14 -45.32 4.94
C TYR A 11 -37.56 -45.27 6.42
N ASP A 12 -38.37 -46.24 6.83
CA ASP A 12 -38.57 -46.65 8.22
C ASP A 12 -37.71 -47.91 8.47
N GLU A 13 -36.38 -47.78 8.32
CA GLU A 13 -35.45 -48.83 8.72
C GLU A 13 -35.28 -48.76 10.24
N GLN A 14 -35.97 -49.66 10.94
CA GLN A 14 -35.71 -49.89 12.37
C GLN A 14 -34.36 -50.58 12.53
N TYR A 15 -33.33 -49.79 12.79
CA TYR A 15 -32.02 -50.31 13.18
C TYR A 15 -32.10 -51.02 14.54
N SER A 16 -31.68 -52.28 14.59
CA SER A 16 -31.49 -53.06 15.82
C SER A 16 -30.21 -52.63 16.52
N ALA A 17 -30.10 -52.86 17.83
CA ALA A 17 -28.85 -52.65 18.56
C ALA A 17 -27.68 -53.47 17.98
N ASP A 18 -27.99 -54.60 17.32
CA ASP A 18 -27.02 -55.48 16.67
C ASP A 18 -26.50 -54.93 15.33
N ASP A 19 -27.13 -53.88 14.78
CA ASP A 19 -26.68 -53.23 13.54
C ASP A 19 -25.53 -52.24 13.78
N PHE A 20 -25.11 -52.07 15.04
CA PHE A 20 -24.04 -51.16 15.45
C PHE A 20 -22.88 -51.94 16.08
N GLU A 21 -21.66 -51.73 15.57
CA GLU A 21 -20.43 -52.14 16.27
C GLU A 21 -19.78 -50.92 16.95
N PHE A 22 -19.27 -51.11 18.18
CA PHE A 22 -18.48 -50.07 18.82
C PHE A 22 -17.08 -50.04 18.20
N ILE A 23 -16.85 -49.08 17.33
CA ILE A 23 -15.50 -48.73 16.88
C ILE A 23 -14.81 -48.03 18.06
N HIS A 24 -13.66 -48.53 18.51
CA HIS A 24 -12.85 -48.00 19.63
C HIS A 24 -13.41 -48.23 21.06
N ALA A 25 -14.16 -49.31 21.31
CA ALA A 25 -14.65 -49.64 22.67
C ALA A 25 -13.54 -49.84 23.73
N ASP A 26 -12.40 -50.41 23.31
CA ASP A 26 -11.27 -50.73 24.19
C ASP A 26 -10.10 -49.73 24.07
N ASP A 27 -10.19 -48.77 23.14
CA ASP A 27 -9.18 -47.75 22.99
C ASP A 27 -9.45 -46.63 23.99
N VAL A 28 -8.56 -46.50 24.99
CA VAL A 28 -8.49 -45.29 25.78
C VAL A 28 -8.02 -44.19 24.84
N LEU A 29 -8.96 -43.43 24.26
CA LEU A 29 -8.72 -42.17 23.57
C LEU A 29 -8.21 -41.16 24.61
N ALA A 30 -6.95 -41.31 25.03
CA ALA A 30 -6.24 -40.27 25.73
C ALA A 30 -5.95 -39.17 24.70
N ASP A 31 -6.44 -37.96 24.94
CA ASP A 31 -5.91 -36.77 24.26
C ASP A 31 -4.39 -36.84 24.38
N GLU A 32 -3.66 -36.77 23.26
CA GLU A 32 -2.21 -36.67 23.31
C GLU A 32 -1.85 -35.51 24.23
N ASP A 33 -1.10 -35.79 25.31
CA ASP A 33 -0.58 -34.75 26.19
C ASP A 33 0.14 -33.74 25.31
N PHE A 34 -0.35 -32.49 25.28
CA PHE A 34 0.29 -31.42 24.54
C PHE A 34 1.74 -31.29 25.02
N LYS A 35 2.69 -31.87 24.28
CA LYS A 35 4.12 -31.92 24.65
C LYS A 35 4.77 -30.55 24.61
N ASP A 36 4.16 -29.60 23.92
CA ASP A 36 4.64 -28.23 23.80
C ASP A 36 4.04 -27.34 24.90
N PRO A 37 4.85 -26.45 25.52
CA PRO A 37 4.34 -25.50 26.52
C PRO A 37 3.23 -24.63 25.92
N ALA A 38 2.20 -24.32 26.71
CA ALA A 38 1.09 -23.46 26.27
C ALA A 38 1.60 -22.07 25.85
N VAL A 39 1.62 -21.80 24.54
CA VAL A 39 2.04 -20.50 23.98
C VAL A 39 0.84 -19.55 23.89
N GLY A 40 1.02 -18.30 24.30
CA GLY A 40 -0.02 -17.27 24.18
C GLY A 40 -0.40 -16.97 22.71
N TYR A 41 -1.65 -16.56 22.45
CA TYR A 41 -2.16 -16.31 21.09
C TYR A 41 -1.27 -15.41 20.23
N PHE A 42 -0.83 -14.27 20.78
CA PHE A 42 0.03 -13.34 20.04
C PHE A 42 1.46 -13.87 19.85
N GLN A 43 1.96 -14.68 20.77
CA GLN A 43 3.30 -15.27 20.67
C GLN A 43 3.31 -16.39 19.61
N ASP A 44 2.26 -17.21 19.58
CA ASP A 44 2.03 -18.24 18.57
C ASP A 44 1.87 -17.60 17.18
N ALA A 45 1.01 -16.58 17.05
CA ALA A 45 0.87 -15.80 15.82
C ALA A 45 2.22 -15.21 15.35
N PHE A 46 3.01 -14.63 16.26
CA PHE A 46 4.31 -14.06 15.91
C PHE A 46 5.32 -15.12 15.42
N ASN A 47 5.30 -16.32 16.01
CA ASN A 47 6.14 -17.42 15.54
C ASN A 47 5.76 -17.86 14.13
N ARG A 48 4.46 -18.06 13.87
CA ARG A 48 3.93 -18.40 12.55
C ARG A 48 4.21 -17.32 11.50
N PHE A 49 4.14 -16.04 11.90
CA PHE A 49 4.51 -14.93 11.03
C PHE A 49 5.99 -15.01 10.59
N LYS A 50 6.90 -15.36 11.51
CA LYS A 50 8.35 -15.48 11.21
C LYS A 50 8.66 -16.67 10.30
N GLU A 51 7.85 -17.72 10.31
CA GLU A 51 8.00 -18.87 9.43
C GLU A 51 7.71 -18.50 7.96
N ASN A 52 6.83 -17.51 7.73
CA ASN A 52 6.56 -16.99 6.40
C ASN A 52 7.70 -16.06 5.91
N ARG A 53 8.68 -16.65 5.21
CA ARG A 53 9.84 -15.94 4.64
C ARG A 53 9.45 -14.76 3.75
N ALA A 54 8.37 -14.87 2.98
CA ALA A 54 7.91 -13.80 2.11
C ALA A 54 7.41 -12.59 2.91
N SER A 55 6.63 -12.83 3.95
CA SER A 55 6.12 -11.77 4.83
C SER A 55 7.21 -11.14 5.69
N VAL A 56 8.22 -11.91 6.11
CA VAL A 56 9.42 -11.38 6.79
C VAL A 56 10.23 -10.48 5.85
N ALA A 57 10.50 -10.92 4.62
CA ALA A 57 11.20 -10.11 3.63
C ALA A 57 10.43 -8.82 3.31
N ALA A 58 9.11 -8.92 3.13
CA ALA A 58 8.24 -7.77 2.94
C ALA A 58 8.28 -6.78 4.12
N SER A 59 8.33 -7.29 5.36
CA SER A 59 8.49 -6.45 6.56
C SER A 59 9.77 -5.62 6.50
N TRP A 60 10.88 -6.25 6.11
CA TRP A 60 12.16 -5.55 5.95
C TRP A 60 12.11 -4.47 4.86
N ILE A 61 11.48 -4.75 3.72
CA ILE A 61 11.32 -3.76 2.65
C ILE A 61 10.49 -2.57 3.14
N ILE A 62 9.39 -2.81 3.85
CA ILE A 62 8.58 -1.73 4.45
C ILE A 62 9.43 -0.91 5.42
N LEU A 63 10.16 -1.55 6.33
CA LEU A 63 11.03 -0.86 7.30
C LEU A 63 12.10 -0.01 6.61
N ILE A 64 12.72 -0.52 5.54
CA ILE A 64 13.69 0.23 4.75
C ILE A 64 13.03 1.43 4.08
N ILE A 65 11.85 1.28 3.47
CA ILE A 65 11.15 2.40 2.84
C ILE A 65 10.74 3.45 3.87
N PHE A 66 10.28 3.04 5.06
CA PHE A 66 9.98 3.97 6.15
C PHE A 66 11.23 4.70 6.62
N PHE A 67 12.34 3.99 6.79
CA PHE A 67 13.63 4.58 7.14
C PHE A 67 14.06 5.60 6.08
N MET A 68 14.01 5.23 4.80
CA MET A 68 14.37 6.12 3.70
C MET A 68 13.39 7.30 3.56
N ALA A 69 12.10 7.14 3.84
CA ALA A 69 11.16 8.26 3.86
C ALA A 69 11.51 9.29 4.95
N ILE A 70 12.00 8.83 6.11
CA ILE A 70 12.39 9.70 7.22
C ILE A 70 13.79 10.30 7.00
N PHE A 71 14.79 9.50 6.67
CA PHE A 71 16.19 9.96 6.62
C PHE A 71 16.69 10.23 5.21
N GLY A 72 16.09 9.65 4.18
CA GLY A 72 16.51 9.79 2.78
C GLY A 72 16.63 11.24 2.29
N PRO A 73 15.69 12.16 2.61
CA PRO A 73 15.83 13.56 2.23
C PRO A 73 16.98 14.31 2.91
N GLU A 74 17.55 13.75 3.97
CA GLU A 74 18.68 14.33 4.73
C GLU A 74 20.02 13.67 4.34
N MET A 75 20.01 12.70 3.42
CA MET A 75 21.22 12.01 2.96
C MET A 75 22.03 12.82 1.93
N ASN A 76 21.51 13.96 1.47
CA ASN A 76 22.18 14.88 0.57
C ASN A 76 21.91 16.33 0.98
N ASP A 77 22.67 17.26 0.40
CA ASP A 77 22.63 18.68 0.77
C ASP A 77 21.53 19.47 0.03
N PHE A 78 20.75 18.82 -0.84
CA PHE A 78 19.77 19.50 -1.69
C PHE A 78 18.42 19.69 -1.01
N GLY A 79 17.85 20.89 -1.15
CA GLY A 79 16.48 21.13 -0.71
C GLY A 79 15.44 20.50 -1.62
N PHE A 80 14.32 19.98 -1.08
CA PHE A 80 13.24 19.39 -1.88
C PHE A 80 12.57 20.38 -2.85
N ASN A 81 12.65 21.68 -2.57
CA ASN A 81 12.07 22.75 -3.39
C ASN A 81 13.14 23.67 -4.00
N GLU A 82 14.42 23.34 -3.86
CA GLU A 82 15.51 24.14 -4.39
C GLU A 82 15.61 23.97 -5.90
N GLN A 83 15.38 25.05 -6.66
CA GLN A 83 15.31 25.03 -8.11
C GLN A 83 16.59 25.57 -8.73
N ASN A 84 17.11 24.87 -9.73
CA ASN A 84 18.21 25.34 -10.54
C ASN A 84 17.91 25.13 -12.04
N PRO A 85 17.45 26.17 -12.77
CA PRO A 85 17.11 26.07 -14.19
C PRO A 85 18.24 25.60 -15.10
N ASP A 86 19.50 25.73 -14.69
CA ASP A 86 20.64 25.24 -15.46
C ASP A 86 20.89 23.74 -15.27
N LEU A 87 20.29 23.12 -14.26
CA LEU A 87 20.43 21.71 -13.96
C LEU A 87 19.18 20.92 -14.33
N ARG A 88 18.43 21.35 -15.34
CA ARG A 88 17.18 20.69 -15.74
C ARG A 88 17.42 19.30 -16.33
N ASN A 89 16.64 18.33 -15.85
CA ASN A 89 16.59 16.97 -16.38
C ASN A 89 17.97 16.29 -16.51
N MET A 90 18.85 16.50 -15.52
CA MET A 90 20.13 15.80 -15.44
C MET A 90 19.91 14.30 -15.27
N PRO A 91 20.65 13.44 -15.98
CA PRO A 91 20.54 12.00 -15.84
C PRO A 91 21.04 11.54 -14.46
N PRO A 92 20.56 10.39 -13.95
CA PRO A 92 21.04 9.83 -12.69
C PRO A 92 22.53 9.49 -12.76
N ARG A 93 23.27 9.87 -11.72
CA ARG A 93 24.70 9.57 -11.54
C ARG A 93 24.97 8.99 -10.16
N ILE A 94 25.46 7.75 -10.12
CA ILE A 94 25.85 7.06 -8.90
C ILE A 94 27.26 6.48 -9.10
N GLU A 95 28.25 7.00 -8.37
CA GLU A 95 29.67 6.72 -8.64
C GLU A 95 30.01 5.23 -8.58
N TRP A 96 29.48 4.52 -7.59
CA TRP A 96 29.72 3.09 -7.41
C TRP A 96 28.98 2.19 -8.41
N LEU A 97 27.98 2.73 -9.14
CA LEU A 97 27.27 2.02 -10.21
C LEU A 97 27.85 2.30 -11.60
N ARG A 98 28.73 3.31 -11.75
CA ARG A 98 29.37 3.63 -13.03
C ARG A 98 30.11 2.46 -13.67
N PRO A 99 30.89 1.63 -12.94
CA PRO A 99 31.63 0.52 -13.54
C PRO A 99 30.75 -0.53 -14.21
N ILE A 100 29.51 -0.71 -13.73
CA ILE A 100 28.55 -1.67 -14.28
C ILE A 100 27.60 -1.06 -15.32
N GLY A 101 27.79 0.22 -15.68
CA GLY A 101 27.03 0.89 -16.74
C GLY A 101 25.64 1.40 -16.33
N ILE A 102 25.29 1.36 -15.05
CA ILE A 102 24.00 1.84 -14.52
C ILE A 102 24.17 3.23 -13.92
N ALA A 103 23.21 4.14 -14.16
CA ALA A 103 23.23 5.50 -13.61
C ALA A 103 24.60 6.19 -13.78
N THR A 104 25.11 6.19 -15.01
CA THR A 104 26.45 6.72 -15.34
C THR A 104 26.50 8.25 -15.44
N GLY A 105 25.33 8.90 -15.50
CA GLY A 105 25.21 10.32 -15.82
C GLY A 105 25.40 10.62 -17.32
N ASN A 106 25.37 9.61 -18.18
CA ASN A 106 25.53 9.79 -19.62
C ASN A 106 24.20 10.15 -20.28
N ARG A 107 24.25 10.93 -21.35
CA ARG A 107 23.08 11.28 -22.16
C ARG A 107 23.41 11.20 -23.65
N GLN A 108 22.47 10.65 -24.42
CA GLN A 108 22.56 10.68 -25.87
C GLN A 108 21.96 12.01 -26.38
N LEU A 109 22.73 12.73 -27.19
CA LEU A 109 22.31 13.92 -27.91
C LEU A 109 22.20 13.56 -29.39
N GLU A 110 20.98 13.64 -29.90
CA GLU A 110 20.70 13.26 -31.28
C GLU A 110 20.94 14.40 -32.27
N ARG A 111 21.29 14.03 -33.51
CA ARG A 111 21.37 14.95 -34.66
C ARG A 111 22.25 16.19 -34.41
N ARG A 112 23.41 15.99 -33.79
CA ARG A 112 24.37 17.06 -33.52
C ARG A 112 25.34 17.19 -34.70
N ARG A 113 25.68 18.42 -35.09
CA ARG A 113 26.61 18.63 -36.21
C ARG A 113 28.02 18.24 -35.80
N VAL A 114 28.68 17.47 -36.65
CA VAL A 114 30.02 16.91 -36.39
C VAL A 114 31.07 18.02 -36.34
N GLU A 115 30.88 19.12 -37.09
CA GLU A 115 31.76 20.30 -37.11
C GLU A 115 32.01 20.89 -35.71
N PHE A 116 31.06 20.74 -34.79
CA PHE A 116 31.19 21.27 -33.43
C PHE A 116 31.80 20.29 -32.44
N PHE A 117 32.15 19.06 -32.82
CA PHE A 117 32.67 18.08 -31.86
C PHE A 117 34.10 18.40 -31.40
N GLU A 118 34.82 19.22 -32.15
CA GLU A 118 36.16 19.73 -31.78
C GLU A 118 36.08 21.10 -31.06
N ASP A 119 34.89 21.69 -30.98
CA ASP A 119 34.65 22.97 -30.31
C ASP A 119 34.55 22.75 -28.79
N GLU A 120 35.65 23.05 -28.08
CA GLU A 120 35.76 22.87 -26.63
C GLU A 120 34.81 23.79 -25.82
N GLU A 121 34.35 24.91 -26.38
CA GLU A 121 33.33 25.74 -25.73
C GLU A 121 31.98 25.01 -25.68
N ARG A 122 31.70 24.19 -26.70
CA ARG A 122 30.43 23.49 -26.84
C ARG A 122 30.47 22.07 -26.29
N TYR A 123 31.59 21.38 -26.43
CA TYR A 123 31.84 20.07 -25.85
C TYR A 123 33.17 20.12 -25.09
N PRO A 124 33.12 20.37 -23.77
CA PRO A 124 34.32 20.37 -22.94
C PRO A 124 35.15 19.11 -23.14
N ALA A 125 36.48 19.23 -23.02
CA ALA A 125 37.41 18.14 -23.23
C ALA A 125 37.03 16.90 -22.39
N GLY A 126 36.92 15.74 -23.06
CA GLY A 126 36.53 14.47 -22.40
C GLY A 126 35.03 14.29 -22.16
N SER A 127 34.18 15.27 -22.53
CA SER A 127 32.71 15.15 -22.41
C SER A 127 32.11 14.16 -23.42
N ILE A 128 32.72 13.98 -24.59
CA ILE A 128 32.26 13.04 -25.62
C ILE A 128 32.79 11.64 -25.34
N ILE A 129 31.89 10.68 -25.12
CA ILE A 129 32.23 9.28 -24.85
C ILE A 129 32.21 8.48 -26.15
N ARG A 130 31.16 8.65 -26.97
CA ARG A 130 30.98 7.84 -28.18
C ARG A 130 30.15 8.58 -29.23
N VAL A 131 30.60 8.54 -30.48
CA VAL A 131 29.82 9.03 -31.64
C VAL A 131 29.20 7.85 -32.37
N ARG A 132 27.94 7.98 -32.81
CA ARG A 132 27.14 6.97 -33.52
C ARG A 132 26.35 7.63 -34.65
N ASN A 133 25.83 6.82 -35.58
CA ASN A 133 24.87 7.24 -36.60
C ASN A 133 25.29 8.50 -37.38
N ARG A 134 26.48 8.48 -37.97
CA ARG A 134 26.91 9.57 -38.85
C ARG A 134 26.07 9.58 -40.12
N LEU A 135 25.46 10.71 -40.42
CA LEU A 135 24.59 10.93 -41.56
C LEU A 135 24.93 12.29 -42.18
N THR A 136 24.90 12.38 -43.50
CA THR A 136 25.04 13.66 -44.21
C THR A 136 23.64 14.10 -44.65
N VAL A 137 23.18 15.24 -44.14
CA VAL A 137 21.88 15.84 -44.49
C VAL A 137 22.13 17.24 -45.04
N ASN A 138 21.74 17.48 -46.29
CA ASN A 138 21.90 18.79 -46.96
C ASN A 138 23.34 19.34 -46.90
N ASN A 139 24.33 18.51 -47.23
CA ASN A 139 25.77 18.82 -47.15
C ASN A 139 26.30 19.14 -45.73
N VAL A 140 25.54 18.86 -44.68
CA VAL A 140 26.00 18.98 -43.28
C VAL A 140 26.10 17.58 -42.68
N GLU A 141 27.27 17.25 -42.13
CA GLU A 141 27.45 16.01 -41.37
C GLU A 141 26.85 16.15 -39.96
N ILE A 142 25.92 15.27 -39.65
CA ILE A 142 25.30 15.13 -38.32
C ILE A 142 25.57 13.73 -37.77
N ALA A 143 25.65 13.63 -36.45
CA ALA A 143 25.82 12.37 -35.75
C ALA A 143 25.12 12.40 -34.39
N ASP A 144 24.80 11.23 -33.87
CA ASP A 144 24.35 11.06 -32.50
C ASP A 144 25.57 10.92 -31.59
N VAL A 145 25.60 11.67 -30.50
CA VAL A 145 26.75 11.68 -29.58
C VAL A 145 26.31 11.30 -28.18
N LEU A 146 26.96 10.29 -27.61
CA LEU A 146 26.85 9.93 -26.20
C LEU A 146 27.86 10.79 -25.44
N VAL A 147 27.35 11.63 -24.54
CA VAL A 147 28.17 12.52 -23.72
C VAL A 147 28.05 12.16 -22.25
N ASP A 148 29.14 12.35 -21.51
CA ASP A 148 29.09 12.56 -20.07
C ASP A 148 28.36 13.89 -19.84
N TYR A 149 27.12 13.82 -19.39
CA TYR A 149 26.26 15.00 -19.35
C TYR A 149 26.64 15.98 -18.24
N TYR A 150 27.34 15.52 -17.21
CA TYR A 150 27.79 16.36 -16.12
C TYR A 150 29.06 17.12 -16.52
N ALA A 151 30.01 16.46 -17.18
CA ALA A 151 31.17 17.13 -17.77
C ALA A 151 30.72 18.14 -18.85
N TYR A 152 29.75 17.76 -19.69
CA TYR A 152 29.15 18.64 -20.69
C TYR A 152 28.48 19.89 -20.10
N ARG A 153 27.94 19.80 -18.88
CA ARG A 153 27.29 20.93 -18.17
C ARG A 153 28.22 21.63 -17.16
N GLY A 154 29.45 21.17 -16.97
CA GLY A 154 30.38 21.71 -15.99
C GLY A 154 29.94 21.50 -14.53
N VAL A 155 29.29 20.36 -14.24
CA VAL A 155 28.72 20.07 -12.91
C VAL A 155 29.53 19.00 -12.21
N GLU A 156 30.09 19.33 -11.04
CA GLU A 156 30.90 18.41 -10.25
C GLU A 156 30.06 17.52 -9.32
N HIS A 157 28.94 18.03 -8.82
CA HIS A 157 28.05 17.29 -7.92
C HIS A 157 27.24 16.23 -8.67
N SER A 158 27.02 15.08 -8.03
CA SER A 158 26.28 13.96 -8.60
C SER A 158 24.84 13.92 -8.08
N PHE A 159 23.87 13.87 -9.00
CA PHE A 159 22.47 13.65 -8.64
C PHE A 159 22.12 12.17 -8.77
N TRP A 160 21.93 11.47 -7.66
CA TRP A 160 21.77 10.01 -7.64
C TRP A 160 20.59 9.53 -8.51
N PHE A 161 19.45 10.21 -8.42
CA PHE A 161 18.27 9.92 -9.25
C PHE A 161 18.06 10.92 -10.37
N GLY A 162 19.03 11.81 -10.61
CA GLY A 162 18.92 12.89 -11.58
C GLY A 162 18.11 14.07 -11.03
N THR A 163 17.68 14.95 -11.93
CA THR A 163 16.89 16.14 -11.60
C THR A 163 15.63 16.22 -12.44
N ASP A 164 14.67 17.04 -12.01
CA ASP A 164 13.43 17.27 -12.75
C ASP A 164 13.52 18.44 -13.75
N TYR A 165 12.38 18.83 -14.34
CA TYR A 165 12.27 19.93 -15.29
C TYR A 165 12.53 21.33 -14.70
N LEU A 166 12.59 21.47 -13.37
CA LEU A 166 13.00 22.69 -12.66
C LEU A 166 14.44 22.58 -12.12
N GLY A 167 15.12 21.47 -12.38
CA GLY A 167 16.46 21.17 -11.88
C GLY A 167 16.51 20.91 -10.38
N ARG A 168 15.39 20.49 -9.78
CA ARG A 168 15.33 20.03 -8.39
C ARG A 168 15.86 18.60 -8.31
N ASP A 169 16.57 18.28 -7.23
CA ASP A 169 17.08 16.93 -6.98
C ASP A 169 15.94 15.91 -6.82
N TYR A 170 16.00 14.83 -7.60
CA TYR A 170 14.92 13.85 -7.66
C TYR A 170 14.97 12.88 -6.47
N TRP A 171 16.15 12.63 -5.89
CA TRP A 171 16.31 11.76 -4.72
C TRP A 171 15.57 12.32 -3.50
N THR A 172 15.87 13.56 -3.15
CA THR A 172 15.27 14.28 -2.01
C THR A 172 13.76 14.33 -2.15
N ARG A 173 13.28 14.64 -3.36
CA ARG A 173 11.85 14.76 -3.64
C ARG A 173 11.14 13.42 -3.60
N LEU A 174 11.75 12.33 -4.07
CA LEU A 174 11.17 11.00 -3.99
C LEU A 174 10.97 10.55 -2.55
N TRP A 175 11.98 10.70 -1.69
CA TRP A 175 11.88 10.29 -0.30
C TRP A 175 11.00 11.22 0.54
N ARG A 176 11.03 12.53 0.27
CA ARG A 176 10.09 13.50 0.84
C ARG A 176 8.66 13.15 0.43
N GLY A 177 8.43 12.84 -0.85
CA GLY A 177 7.13 12.44 -1.36
C GLY A 177 6.65 11.11 -0.79
N SER A 178 7.57 10.16 -0.58
CA SER A 178 7.27 8.90 0.11
C SER A 178 6.83 9.13 1.56
N ARG A 179 7.49 10.05 2.28
CA ARG A 179 7.10 10.47 3.64
C ARG A 179 5.67 11.02 3.67
N VAL A 180 5.35 11.91 2.72
CA VAL A 180 4.03 12.53 2.64
C VAL A 180 2.95 11.50 2.27
N SER A 181 3.16 10.66 1.25
CA SER A 181 2.21 9.60 0.88
C SER A 181 1.99 8.59 2.01
N LEU A 182 3.04 8.18 2.73
CA LEU A 182 2.93 7.32 3.91
C LEU A 182 2.15 7.99 5.05
N ALA A 183 2.39 9.27 5.31
CA ALA A 183 1.67 10.02 6.34
C ALA A 183 0.17 10.11 6.02
N ILE A 184 -0.21 10.44 4.78
CA ILE A 184 -1.61 10.46 4.33
C ILE A 184 -2.25 9.10 4.56
N ALA A 185 -1.61 8.03 4.13
CA ALA A 185 -2.14 6.69 4.26
C ALA A 185 -2.34 6.25 5.71
N ILE A 186 -1.33 6.45 6.57
CA ILE A 186 -1.41 6.06 7.98
C ILE A 186 -2.49 6.86 8.71
N ILE A 187 -2.51 8.18 8.55
CA ILE A 187 -3.49 9.05 9.23
C ILE A 187 -4.91 8.68 8.78
N SER A 188 -5.14 8.54 7.48
CA SER A 188 -6.46 8.15 6.95
C SER A 188 -6.87 6.76 7.43
N VAL A 189 -5.97 5.76 7.40
CA VAL A 189 -6.29 4.38 7.83
C VAL A 189 -6.56 4.29 9.32
N LEU A 190 -5.78 4.96 10.17
CA LEU A 190 -6.00 4.98 11.62
C LEU A 190 -7.34 5.66 11.96
N THR A 191 -7.64 6.79 11.32
CA THR A 191 -8.92 7.48 11.51
C THR A 191 -10.09 6.60 11.05
N ASN A 192 -9.95 5.95 9.88
CA ASN A 192 -10.95 5.03 9.36
C ASN A 192 -11.15 3.80 10.26
N LEU A 193 -10.09 3.31 10.88
CA LEU A 193 -10.14 2.22 11.82
C LEU A 193 -10.93 2.60 13.07
N LEU A 194 -10.63 3.77 13.65
CA LEU A 194 -11.32 4.26 14.86
C LEU A 194 -12.82 4.45 14.61
N ILE A 195 -13.18 5.19 13.54
CA ILE A 195 -14.58 5.42 13.18
C ILE A 195 -15.26 4.09 12.85
N GLY A 196 -14.62 3.24 12.04
CA GLY A 196 -15.18 1.96 11.62
C GLY A 196 -15.43 1.00 12.78
N ILE A 197 -14.52 0.93 13.76
CA ILE A 197 -14.71 0.09 14.95
C ILE A 197 -15.89 0.58 15.78
N VAL A 198 -15.95 1.87 16.10
CA VAL A 198 -17.04 2.42 16.94
C VAL A 198 -18.39 2.26 16.24
N TYR A 199 -18.45 2.61 14.96
CA TYR A 199 -19.68 2.56 14.16
C TYR A 199 -20.17 1.13 13.93
N GLY A 200 -19.26 0.23 13.55
CA GLY A 200 -19.57 -1.18 13.31
C GLY A 200 -19.93 -1.93 14.59
N ALA A 201 -19.27 -1.62 15.71
CA ALA A 201 -19.59 -2.21 17.01
C ALA A 201 -21.01 -1.84 17.45
N ALA A 202 -21.38 -0.56 17.34
CA ALA A 202 -22.73 -0.09 17.66
C ALA A 202 -23.79 -0.78 16.78
N ALA A 203 -23.57 -0.82 15.47
CA ALA A 203 -24.49 -1.48 14.54
C ALA A 203 -24.63 -2.99 14.81
N GLY A 204 -23.51 -3.70 14.99
CA GLY A 204 -23.52 -5.15 15.18
C GLY A 204 -24.07 -5.59 16.53
N TYR A 205 -23.73 -4.86 17.61
CA TYR A 205 -24.15 -5.18 18.97
C TYR A 205 -25.65 -4.99 19.16
N TYR A 206 -26.16 -3.78 18.88
CA TYR A 206 -27.57 -3.45 19.10
C TYR A 206 -28.49 -4.14 18.09
N GLY A 207 -28.09 -4.26 16.83
CA GLY A 207 -28.91 -4.91 15.79
C GLY A 207 -30.21 -4.15 15.49
N GLY A 208 -31.11 -4.81 14.75
CA GLY A 208 -32.47 -4.30 14.49
C GLY A 208 -32.50 -2.95 13.79
N THR A 209 -33.30 -2.01 14.32
CA THR A 209 -33.47 -0.67 13.74
C THR A 209 -32.19 0.16 13.78
N ALA A 210 -31.39 0.06 14.85
CA ALA A 210 -30.13 0.80 14.95
C ALA A 210 -29.17 0.38 13.84
N ASP A 211 -29.04 -0.93 13.63
CA ASP A 211 -28.26 -1.48 12.53
C ASP A 211 -28.78 -1.03 11.16
N MET A 212 -30.10 -1.11 10.95
CA MET A 212 -30.74 -0.66 9.70
C MET A 212 -30.43 0.81 9.37
N ILE A 213 -30.57 1.71 10.35
CA ILE A 213 -30.32 3.15 10.17
C ILE A 213 -28.83 3.41 9.89
N LEU A 214 -27.95 2.83 10.71
CA LEU A 214 -26.51 3.01 10.57
C LEU A 214 -26.00 2.50 9.21
N MET A 215 -26.46 1.33 8.78
CA MET A 215 -26.08 0.79 7.48
C MET A 215 -26.69 1.57 6.31
N ARG A 216 -27.88 2.15 6.48
CA ARG A 216 -28.45 3.03 5.47
C ARG A 216 -27.60 4.28 5.24
N ILE A 217 -27.05 4.87 6.29
CA ILE A 217 -26.13 6.02 6.17
C ILE A 217 -24.88 5.61 5.38
N CYS A 218 -24.29 4.44 5.67
CA CYS A 218 -23.16 3.90 4.91
C CYS A 218 -23.50 3.75 3.42
N GLU A 219 -24.65 3.17 3.10
CA GLU A 219 -25.11 2.96 1.71
C GLU A 219 -25.30 4.29 0.97
N VAL A 220 -25.86 5.31 1.64
CA VAL A 220 -26.01 6.66 1.07
C VAL A 220 -24.65 7.28 0.76
N ILE A 221 -23.66 7.13 1.64
CA ILE A 221 -22.31 7.67 1.40
C ILE A 221 -21.63 6.91 0.25
N GLU A 222 -21.75 5.58 0.18
CA GLU A 222 -21.18 4.76 -0.91
C GLU A 222 -21.86 5.00 -2.27
N ALA A 223 -23.08 5.53 -2.30
CA ALA A 223 -23.77 5.88 -3.54
C ALA A 223 -23.05 7.00 -4.32
N PHE A 224 -22.26 7.84 -3.63
CA PHE A 224 -21.49 8.90 -4.28
C PHE A 224 -20.17 8.34 -4.86
N PRO A 225 -19.86 8.61 -6.14
CA PRO A 225 -18.58 8.25 -6.71
C PRO A 225 -17.43 8.89 -5.92
N ARG A 226 -16.39 8.12 -5.59
CA ARG A 226 -15.27 8.60 -4.77
C ARG A 226 -14.65 9.89 -5.32
N VAL A 227 -14.43 9.97 -6.63
CA VAL A 227 -13.86 11.16 -7.28
C VAL A 227 -14.71 12.40 -7.02
N VAL A 228 -16.04 12.27 -7.02
CA VAL A 228 -16.96 13.38 -6.73
C VAL A 228 -16.76 13.89 -5.29
N ILE A 229 -16.64 12.98 -4.31
CA ILE A 229 -16.36 13.36 -2.92
C ILE A 229 -15.05 14.13 -2.84
N VAL A 230 -13.97 13.62 -3.45
CA VAL A 230 -12.67 14.30 -3.45
C VAL A 230 -12.77 15.70 -4.06
N THR A 231 -13.40 15.84 -5.22
CA THR A 231 -13.58 17.13 -5.89
C THR A 231 -14.37 18.12 -5.04
N LEU A 232 -15.42 17.68 -4.34
CA LEU A 232 -16.18 18.55 -3.43
C LEU A 232 -15.32 19.06 -2.26
N PHE A 233 -14.48 18.20 -1.69
CA PHE A 233 -13.55 18.60 -0.62
C PHE A 233 -12.52 19.62 -1.14
N ILE A 234 -11.95 19.38 -2.32
CA ILE A 234 -11.00 20.30 -2.93
C ILE A 234 -11.66 21.65 -3.27
N LEU A 235 -12.89 21.64 -3.79
CA LEU A 235 -13.61 22.86 -4.14
C LEU A 235 -13.98 23.70 -2.91
N PHE A 236 -14.26 23.07 -1.79
CA PHE A 236 -14.66 23.76 -0.56
C PHE A 236 -13.47 24.19 0.31
N PHE A 237 -12.50 23.30 0.54
CA PHE A 237 -11.36 23.53 1.45
C PHE A 237 -10.07 23.95 0.72
N GLY A 238 -10.05 23.91 -0.60
CA GLY A 238 -8.85 24.12 -1.41
C GLY A 238 -8.02 22.86 -1.61
N THR A 239 -6.96 22.97 -2.41
CA THR A 239 -5.99 21.90 -2.66
C THR A 239 -5.02 21.77 -1.49
N GLY A 240 -4.98 20.60 -0.85
CA GLY A 240 -4.08 20.38 0.29
C GLY A 240 -4.24 19.05 0.99
N LEU A 241 -3.34 18.78 1.94
CA LEU A 241 -3.30 17.54 2.72
C LEU A 241 -4.63 17.29 3.46
N PHE A 242 -5.21 18.34 4.03
CA PHE A 242 -6.47 18.25 4.76
C PHE A 242 -7.60 17.75 3.87
N SER A 243 -7.79 18.34 2.68
CA SER A 243 -8.84 17.98 1.73
C SER A 243 -8.71 16.53 1.26
N ILE A 244 -7.48 16.10 0.96
CA ILE A 244 -7.19 14.70 0.57
C ILE A 244 -7.50 13.75 1.72
N ILE A 245 -6.96 13.99 2.92
CA ILE A 245 -7.17 13.12 4.09
C ILE A 245 -8.66 13.02 4.42
N MET A 246 -9.38 14.14 4.50
CA MET A 246 -10.80 14.15 4.80
C MET A 246 -11.63 13.41 3.75
N SER A 247 -11.30 13.59 2.47
CA SER A 247 -11.98 12.86 1.39
C SER A 247 -11.79 11.34 1.47
N LEU A 248 -10.60 10.89 1.88
CA LEU A 248 -10.31 9.47 2.12
C LEU A 248 -11.00 8.94 3.38
N VAL A 249 -11.19 9.81 4.38
CA VAL A 249 -11.86 9.43 5.64
C VAL A 249 -13.36 9.27 5.43
N VAL A 250 -14.05 10.20 4.77
CA VAL A 250 -15.53 10.18 4.67
C VAL A 250 -16.13 8.85 4.22
N SER A 251 -15.49 8.16 3.28
CA SER A 251 -15.94 6.85 2.78
C SER A 251 -15.08 5.67 3.24
N GLY A 252 -13.85 5.91 3.72
CA GLY A 252 -12.88 4.85 3.95
C GLY A 252 -13.18 3.95 5.16
N TRP A 253 -13.90 4.45 6.16
CA TRP A 253 -14.27 3.68 7.37
C TRP A 253 -15.38 2.64 7.13
N ILE A 254 -16.15 2.77 6.05
CA ILE A 254 -17.37 1.98 5.81
C ILE A 254 -17.06 0.48 5.68
N GLY A 255 -15.98 0.13 4.97
CA GLY A 255 -15.54 -1.26 4.85
C GLY A 255 -15.17 -1.87 6.21
N THR A 256 -14.49 -1.10 7.07
CA THR A 256 -14.15 -1.53 8.42
C THR A 256 -15.40 -1.66 9.29
N ALA A 257 -16.34 -0.73 9.21
CA ALA A 257 -17.60 -0.79 9.94
C ALA A 257 -18.41 -2.05 9.59
N ARG A 258 -18.50 -2.40 8.31
CA ARG A 258 -19.18 -3.64 7.86
C ARG A 258 -18.51 -4.89 8.40
N LEU A 259 -17.18 -4.95 8.38
CA LEU A 259 -16.42 -6.07 8.94
C LEU A 259 -16.64 -6.21 10.45
N VAL A 260 -16.50 -5.10 11.20
CA VAL A 260 -16.68 -5.09 12.65
C VAL A 260 -18.12 -5.45 13.01
N ARG A 261 -19.12 -4.92 12.30
CA ARG A 261 -20.53 -5.29 12.46
C ARG A 261 -20.73 -6.80 12.34
N ALA A 262 -20.16 -7.43 11.31
CA ALA A 262 -20.27 -8.86 11.11
C ALA A 262 -19.63 -9.66 12.27
N GLN A 263 -18.46 -9.22 12.76
CA GLN A 263 -17.81 -9.85 13.91
C GLN A 263 -18.66 -9.73 15.19
N PHE A 264 -19.20 -8.54 15.46
CA PHE A 264 -20.04 -8.30 16.63
C PHE A 264 -21.35 -9.11 16.57
N TYR A 265 -21.95 -9.23 15.39
CA TYR A 265 -23.13 -10.08 15.19
C TYR A 265 -22.82 -11.56 15.47
N ARG A 266 -21.66 -12.04 15.02
CA ARG A 266 -21.20 -13.41 15.26
C ARG A 266 -20.96 -13.70 16.74
N PHE A 267 -20.34 -12.76 17.47
CA PHE A 267 -19.93 -12.98 18.85
C PHE A 267 -21.01 -12.67 19.89
N LYS A 268 -21.96 -11.77 19.60
CA LYS A 268 -22.97 -11.36 20.60
C LYS A 268 -23.89 -12.51 21.05
N LEU A 269 -24.02 -13.57 20.24
CA LEU A 269 -24.83 -14.75 20.54
C LEU A 269 -24.01 -15.92 21.10
N ARG A 270 -22.73 -15.71 21.44
CA ARG A 270 -21.90 -16.75 22.06
C ARG A 270 -22.17 -16.85 23.56
N GLU A 271 -22.02 -18.07 24.09
CA GLU A 271 -22.36 -18.42 25.49
C GLU A 271 -21.68 -17.51 26.51
N PHE A 272 -20.41 -17.15 26.32
CA PHE A 272 -19.69 -16.25 27.22
C PHE A 272 -20.29 -14.82 27.27
N VAL A 273 -20.89 -14.36 26.17
CA VAL A 273 -21.59 -13.06 26.12
C VAL A 273 -22.95 -13.16 26.79
N LEU A 274 -23.68 -14.24 26.52
CA LEU A 274 -24.97 -14.53 27.16
C LEU A 274 -24.82 -14.62 28.68
N ALA A 275 -23.79 -15.35 29.16
CA ALA A 275 -23.46 -15.46 30.59
C ALA A 275 -23.07 -14.10 31.21
N ALA A 276 -22.27 -13.27 30.52
CA ALA A 276 -21.96 -11.92 31.00
C ALA A 276 -23.22 -11.05 31.12
N ARG A 277 -24.14 -11.17 30.16
CA ARG A 277 -25.41 -10.42 30.19
C ARG A 277 -26.34 -10.90 31.31
N THR A 278 -26.44 -12.20 31.57
CA THR A 278 -27.24 -12.73 32.69
C THR A 278 -26.68 -12.29 34.05
N MET A 279 -25.37 -12.09 34.15
CA MET A 279 -24.71 -11.49 35.32
C MET A 279 -24.89 -9.96 35.44
N GLY A 280 -25.64 -9.32 34.54
CA GLY A 280 -25.92 -7.87 34.60
C GLY A 280 -24.74 -6.97 34.20
N VAL A 281 -23.76 -7.51 33.46
CA VAL A 281 -22.62 -6.71 32.96
C VAL A 281 -23.11 -5.66 31.95
N ARG A 282 -22.61 -4.43 32.07
CA ARG A 282 -22.99 -3.31 31.18
C ARG A 282 -22.60 -3.60 29.73
N ASP A 283 -23.41 -3.17 28.78
CA ASP A 283 -23.20 -3.35 27.34
C ASP A 283 -21.83 -2.88 26.84
N SER A 284 -21.35 -1.72 27.29
CA SER A 284 -20.03 -1.21 26.91
C SER A 284 -18.90 -2.13 27.36
N VAL A 285 -19.03 -2.74 28.55
CA VAL A 285 -18.06 -3.71 29.06
C VAL A 285 -18.14 -4.99 28.22
N ILE A 286 -19.35 -5.47 27.89
CA ILE A 286 -19.52 -6.63 27.00
C ILE A 286 -18.85 -6.37 25.64
N MET A 287 -19.12 -5.23 25.02
CA MET A 287 -18.57 -4.85 23.72
C MET A 287 -17.04 -4.81 23.74
N PHE A 288 -16.42 -4.06 24.66
CA PHE A 288 -14.97 -3.81 24.62
C PHE A 288 -14.13 -4.85 25.34
N ARG A 289 -14.67 -5.56 26.33
CA ARG A 289 -13.91 -6.55 27.11
C ARG A 289 -14.15 -7.99 26.68
N HIS A 290 -15.30 -8.29 26.07
CA HIS A 290 -15.66 -9.67 25.68
C HIS A 290 -15.71 -9.85 24.16
N ILE A 291 -16.34 -8.94 23.41
CA ILE A 291 -16.52 -9.10 21.95
C ILE A 291 -15.33 -8.57 21.15
N PHE A 292 -14.91 -7.34 21.43
CA PHE A 292 -13.86 -6.66 20.68
C PHE A 292 -12.53 -7.44 20.65
N PRO A 293 -12.00 -7.98 21.77
CA PRO A 293 -10.75 -8.73 21.76
C PRO A 293 -10.78 -9.94 20.81
N ASN A 294 -11.93 -10.60 20.70
CA ASN A 294 -12.13 -11.74 19.79
C ASN A 294 -12.31 -11.33 18.31
N SER A 295 -12.49 -10.03 18.05
CA SER A 295 -12.65 -9.45 16.71
C SER A 295 -11.36 -8.80 16.20
N VAL A 296 -10.32 -8.64 17.04
CA VAL A 296 -9.09 -7.92 16.71
C VAL A 296 -8.34 -8.55 15.54
N GLY A 297 -8.25 -9.88 15.44
CA GLY A 297 -7.53 -10.57 14.37
C GLY A 297 -7.98 -10.15 12.96
N PRO A 298 -9.26 -10.35 12.59
CA PRO A 298 -9.80 -9.90 11.31
C PRO A 298 -9.67 -8.39 11.06
N ILE A 299 -9.79 -7.57 12.12
CA ILE A 299 -9.66 -6.11 12.03
C ILE A 299 -8.23 -5.73 11.65
N ILE A 300 -7.23 -6.26 12.36
CA ILE A 300 -5.80 -6.03 12.07
C ILE A 300 -5.48 -6.41 10.63
N THR A 301 -5.91 -7.59 10.19
CA THR A 301 -5.72 -8.07 8.82
C THR A 301 -6.30 -7.08 7.80
N ARG A 302 -7.52 -6.61 8.00
CA ARG A 302 -8.16 -5.65 7.10
C ARG A 302 -7.41 -4.32 7.05
N THR A 303 -6.96 -3.83 8.19
CA THR A 303 -6.19 -2.58 8.29
C THR A 303 -4.89 -2.64 7.48
N MET A 304 -4.21 -3.79 7.46
CA MET A 304 -2.97 -3.93 6.68
C MET A 304 -3.17 -3.83 5.17
N PHE A 305 -4.32 -4.26 4.64
CA PHE A 305 -4.67 -4.02 3.23
C PHE A 305 -5.12 -2.58 2.95
N ALA A 306 -5.60 -1.86 3.97
CA ALA A 306 -6.08 -0.50 3.79
C ALA A 306 -4.95 0.50 3.53
N VAL A 307 -3.76 0.29 4.11
CA VAL A 307 -2.59 1.16 3.91
C VAL A 307 -2.15 1.23 2.44
N PRO A 308 -1.81 0.14 1.74
CA PRO A 308 -1.41 0.22 0.33
C PRO A 308 -2.54 0.73 -0.57
N LEU A 309 -3.80 0.42 -0.25
CA LEU A 309 -4.94 0.93 -0.99
C LEU A 309 -5.08 2.47 -0.85
N ALA A 310 -4.81 3.02 0.34
CA ALA A 310 -4.83 4.45 0.56
C ALA A 310 -3.71 5.16 -0.21
N ILE A 311 -2.49 4.61 -0.23
CA ILE A 311 -1.35 5.14 -0.99
C ILE A 311 -1.66 5.12 -2.49
N PHE A 312 -2.17 3.99 -2.99
CA PHE A 312 -2.57 3.89 -4.39
C PHE A 312 -3.69 4.87 -4.74
N THR A 313 -4.68 5.05 -3.85
CA THR A 313 -5.77 6.02 -4.06
C THR A 313 -5.22 7.43 -4.14
N GLU A 314 -4.34 7.84 -3.23
CA GLU A 314 -3.68 9.16 -3.28
C GLU A 314 -2.91 9.34 -4.58
N SER A 315 -2.14 8.33 -4.98
CA SER A 315 -1.37 8.37 -6.24
C SER A 315 -2.27 8.45 -7.48
N PHE A 316 -3.39 7.74 -7.48
CA PHE A 316 -4.39 7.82 -8.54
C PHE A 316 -5.05 9.21 -8.60
N LEU A 317 -5.39 9.81 -7.45
CA LEU A 317 -5.93 11.16 -7.40
C LEU A 317 -4.93 12.20 -7.91
N ALA A 318 -3.65 12.07 -7.55
CA ALA A 318 -2.59 12.91 -8.08
C ALA A 318 -2.43 12.75 -9.60
N TYR A 319 -2.48 11.52 -10.10
CA TYR A 319 -2.41 11.23 -11.53
C TYR A 319 -3.52 11.92 -12.34
N ILE A 320 -4.75 12.00 -11.82
CA ILE A 320 -5.86 12.69 -12.48
C ILE A 320 -5.91 14.20 -12.21
N GLY A 321 -4.88 14.77 -11.57
CA GLY A 321 -4.77 16.20 -11.28
C GLY A 321 -5.52 16.69 -10.04
N LEU A 322 -6.02 15.77 -9.20
CA LEU A 322 -6.69 16.05 -7.92
C LEU A 322 -5.77 15.82 -6.70
N GLY A 323 -4.46 15.72 -6.93
CA GLY A 323 -3.46 15.53 -5.88
C GLY A 323 -3.05 16.83 -5.19
N LEU A 324 -1.99 16.74 -4.40
CA LEU A 324 -1.33 17.93 -3.85
C LEU A 324 -0.74 18.76 -5.00
N GLN A 325 -0.76 20.08 -4.81
CA GLN A 325 -0.10 20.99 -5.73
C GLN A 325 1.36 21.18 -5.33
N ALA A 326 2.19 21.52 -6.32
CA ALA A 326 3.56 21.97 -6.08
C ALA A 326 3.56 23.11 -5.04
N PRO A 327 4.56 23.19 -4.13
CA PRO A 327 5.87 22.53 -4.19
C PRO A 327 5.97 21.15 -3.51
N GLU A 328 4.97 20.74 -2.74
CA GLU A 328 5.06 19.49 -1.96
C GLU A 328 5.02 18.25 -2.87
N PRO A 329 6.04 17.39 -2.84
CA PRO A 329 6.02 16.16 -3.61
C PRO A 329 5.18 15.10 -2.90
N THR A 330 4.53 14.25 -3.68
CA THR A 330 4.06 12.92 -3.27
C THR A 330 4.52 11.92 -4.32
N ILE A 331 4.47 10.62 -4.01
CA ILE A 331 4.78 9.60 -5.03
C ILE A 331 3.87 9.76 -6.25
N GLY A 332 2.58 10.04 -6.01
CA GLY A 332 1.59 10.30 -7.04
C GLY A 332 1.91 11.50 -7.93
N VAL A 333 2.25 12.63 -7.30
CA VAL A 333 2.61 13.87 -8.03
C VAL A 333 3.87 13.64 -8.88
N LEU A 334 4.88 12.96 -8.35
CA LEU A 334 6.10 12.65 -9.09
C LEU A 334 5.84 11.76 -10.32
N LEU A 335 4.94 10.78 -10.19
CA LEU A 335 4.51 9.93 -11.30
C LEU A 335 3.71 10.71 -12.35
N SER A 336 2.83 11.62 -11.90
CA SER A 336 2.06 12.50 -12.79
C SER A 336 2.98 13.43 -13.59
N ASP A 337 3.92 14.10 -12.92
CA ASP A 337 4.92 14.97 -13.56
C ASP A 337 5.78 14.18 -14.57
N ALA A 338 6.21 12.97 -14.20
CA ALA A 338 7.06 12.13 -15.04
C ALA A 338 6.35 11.60 -16.29
N GLN A 339 5.01 11.49 -16.29
CA GLN A 339 4.25 11.03 -17.46
C GLN A 339 4.50 11.92 -18.68
N ALA A 340 4.53 13.24 -18.48
CA ALA A 340 4.71 14.21 -19.56
C ALA A 340 6.08 14.10 -20.25
N VAL A 341 7.07 13.54 -19.55
CA VAL A 341 8.46 13.45 -20.01
C VAL A 341 8.97 12.03 -20.18
N LEU A 342 8.10 11.02 -20.07
CA LEU A 342 8.45 9.60 -20.03
C LEU A 342 9.36 9.15 -21.19
N LEU A 343 9.07 9.63 -22.41
CA LEU A 343 9.82 9.26 -23.61
C LEU A 343 11.25 9.84 -23.63
N ASN A 344 11.46 10.99 -22.97
CA ASN A 344 12.74 11.70 -22.98
C ASN A 344 13.56 11.44 -21.72
N TYR A 345 12.91 11.31 -20.56
CA TYR A 345 13.51 11.20 -19.24
C TYR A 345 12.88 10.05 -18.43
N PRO A 346 13.03 8.79 -18.87
CA PRO A 346 12.36 7.64 -18.26
C PRO A 346 12.77 7.40 -16.79
N TYR A 347 13.93 7.90 -16.36
CA TYR A 347 14.37 7.78 -14.96
C TYR A 347 13.42 8.50 -13.99
N GLN A 348 12.76 9.59 -14.42
CA GLN A 348 11.84 10.33 -13.56
C GLN A 348 10.61 9.49 -13.22
N SER A 349 10.12 8.62 -14.11
CA SER A 349 9.00 7.73 -13.80
C SER A 349 9.46 6.42 -13.14
N LEU A 350 10.64 5.93 -13.51
CA LEU A 350 11.16 4.65 -13.08
C LEU A 350 11.34 4.56 -11.55
N PHE A 351 12.00 5.54 -10.93
CA PHE A 351 12.28 5.47 -9.49
C PHE A 351 11.01 5.55 -8.62
N PRO A 352 10.07 6.50 -8.84
CA PRO A 352 8.80 6.51 -8.12
C PRO A 352 7.96 5.25 -8.36
N ALA A 353 7.96 4.72 -9.58
CA ALA A 353 7.25 3.48 -9.92
C ALA A 353 7.80 2.28 -9.15
N ILE A 354 9.14 2.15 -9.06
CA ILE A 354 9.77 1.09 -8.28
C ILE A 354 9.39 1.22 -6.79
N VAL A 355 9.44 2.43 -6.23
CA VAL A 355 9.10 2.65 -4.81
C VAL A 355 7.64 2.28 -4.53
N ILE A 356 6.68 2.76 -5.33
CA ILE A 356 5.27 2.43 -5.11
C ILE A 356 4.99 0.95 -5.32
N SER A 357 5.58 0.31 -6.33
CA SER A 357 5.40 -1.12 -6.59
C SER A 357 5.97 -1.97 -5.46
N LEU A 358 7.18 -1.69 -4.99
CA LEU A 358 7.79 -2.39 -3.86
C LEU A 358 6.94 -2.22 -2.60
N LEU A 359 6.45 -1.01 -2.34
CA LEU A 359 5.58 -0.73 -1.21
C LEU A 359 4.28 -1.53 -1.30
N MET A 360 3.59 -1.50 -2.45
CA MET A 360 2.33 -2.23 -2.66
C MET A 360 2.50 -3.74 -2.50
N ILE A 361 3.53 -4.32 -3.14
CA ILE A 361 3.82 -5.76 -3.04
C ILE A 361 4.14 -6.13 -1.59
N SER A 362 4.99 -5.34 -0.92
CA SER A 362 5.41 -5.64 0.45
C SER A 362 4.25 -5.56 1.43
N PHE A 363 3.41 -4.52 1.36
CA PHE A 363 2.23 -4.44 2.23
C PHE A 363 1.23 -5.57 1.97
N ASN A 364 1.06 -6.00 0.71
CA ASN A 364 0.19 -7.12 0.39
C ASN A 364 0.71 -8.45 0.99
N LEU A 365 2.00 -8.76 0.77
CA LEU A 365 2.65 -9.94 1.33
C LEU A 365 2.69 -9.93 2.87
N PHE A 366 2.94 -8.75 3.46
CA PHE A 366 2.87 -8.54 4.90
C PHE A 366 1.46 -8.81 5.44
N ALA A 367 0.44 -8.25 4.79
CA ALA A 367 -0.95 -8.42 5.20
C ALA A 367 -1.41 -9.89 5.11
N ASN A 368 -1.00 -10.63 4.08
CA ASN A 368 -1.29 -12.06 3.96
C ASN A 368 -0.60 -12.86 5.08
N GLY A 369 0.69 -12.64 5.34
CA GLY A 369 1.37 -13.35 6.43
C GLY A 369 0.78 -13.04 7.80
N LEU A 370 0.39 -11.78 8.03
CA LEU A 370 -0.27 -11.40 9.27
C LEU A 370 -1.66 -12.01 9.40
N ARG A 371 -2.41 -12.10 8.31
CA ARG A 371 -3.70 -12.82 8.26
C ARG A 371 -3.52 -14.27 8.66
N ASP A 372 -2.58 -14.95 8.02
CA ASP A 372 -2.36 -16.38 8.23
C ASP A 372 -1.92 -16.62 9.67
N ALA A 373 -1.00 -15.80 10.19
CA ALA A 373 -0.54 -15.83 11.57
C ALA A 373 -1.65 -15.62 12.60
N LEU A 374 -2.60 -14.72 12.33
CA LEU A 374 -3.72 -14.41 13.22
C LEU A 374 -4.93 -15.34 13.02
N ASP A 375 -4.91 -16.23 12.03
CA ASP A 375 -5.99 -17.19 11.81
C ASP A 375 -6.03 -18.25 12.93
N PRO A 376 -7.11 -18.33 13.72
CA PRO A 376 -7.23 -19.28 14.83
C PRO A 376 -7.45 -20.72 14.37
N THR A 377 -7.88 -20.96 13.13
CA THR A 377 -8.11 -22.33 12.60
C THR A 377 -6.82 -23.07 12.26
N MET A 378 -5.75 -22.31 12.05
CA MET A 378 -4.43 -22.82 11.71
C MET A 378 -3.57 -23.11 12.96
N ARG A 379 -4.17 -23.16 14.15
CA ARG A 379 -3.51 -23.56 15.40
C ARG A 379 -3.37 -25.08 15.46
N GLY A 380 -2.20 -25.55 15.86
CA GLY A 380 -1.91 -26.98 16.05
C GLY A 380 -1.56 -27.74 14.76
N VAL A 381 -1.68 -27.11 13.58
CA VAL A 381 -1.19 -27.66 12.32
C VAL A 381 0.29 -27.27 12.18
N LYS A 382 1.19 -28.11 12.70
CA LYS A 382 2.63 -28.02 12.44
C LYS A 382 3.00 -28.79 11.18
#